data_AF-A0A656YXN6-F1
#
_entry.id   AF-A0A656YXN6-F1
#
_cell.length_a   1.000
_cell.length_b   1.000
_cell.length_c   1.000
_cell.angle_alpha   90.00
_cell.angle_beta   90.00
_cell.angle_gamma   90.00
#
_symmetry.space_group_name_H-M   'P 1'
#
loop_
_entity.id
_entity.type
_entity.pdbx_description
1 polymer ?
#
loop_
_entity_poly.entity_id
_entity_poly.type
_entity_poly.pdbx_seq_one_letter_code
_entity_poly.pdbx_strand_id
1 'polypeptide(L)'
;MSQDFGWEAAGEIGCLLASQRPRKLPFHPEKRYITRWFLESAGREEAKSFIEPKLGEDYDRRDYPVIRGLLDFLEEWDERDSEFARGVIDALKDANRYQVRLEAYKTGYSLFEDEKYLEEAAEDRAETVRDWAKEVKS
;
A
#
# COMPACT_ATOMS: atom_id res chain seq x y z
N MET A 1 32.56 -2.22 8.04
CA MET A 1 31.92 -3.55 7.96
C MET A 1 30.55 -3.32 7.39
N SER A 2 30.39 -3.44 6.06
CA SER A 2 29.06 -3.42 5.45
C SER A 2 28.36 -4.71 5.86
N GLN A 3 27.18 -4.59 6.44
CA GLN A 3 26.27 -5.72 6.50
C GLN A 3 25.78 -5.94 5.08
N ASP A 4 26.34 -6.93 4.40
CA ASP A 4 25.72 -7.53 3.22
C ASP A 4 24.38 -8.09 3.70
N PHE A 5 23.33 -7.26 3.63
CA PHE A 5 21.96 -7.70 3.80
C PHE A 5 21.71 -8.65 2.62
N GLY A 6 21.84 -9.95 2.91
CA GLY A 6 22.12 -10.98 1.93
C GLY A 6 21.12 -11.01 0.79
N TRP A 7 21.61 -10.77 -0.42
CA TRP A 7 20.91 -11.03 -1.68
C TRP A 7 20.35 -12.47 -1.75
N GLU A 8 20.96 -13.42 -1.03
CA GLU A 8 20.43 -14.77 -0.84
C GLU A 8 19.11 -14.78 -0.05
N ALA A 9 18.99 -14.02 1.05
CA ALA A 9 17.75 -13.94 1.82
C ALA A 9 16.63 -13.22 1.04
N ALA A 10 16.98 -12.16 0.31
CA ALA A 10 16.10 -11.48 -0.61
C ALA A 10 15.63 -12.40 -1.76
N GLY A 11 16.54 -13.20 -2.32
CA GLY A 11 16.25 -14.19 -3.36
C GLY A 11 15.40 -15.35 -2.85
N GLU A 12 15.66 -15.86 -1.65
CA GLU A 12 14.86 -16.90 -1.00
C GLU A 12 13.45 -16.40 -0.68
N ILE A 13 13.30 -15.15 -0.20
CA ILE A 13 12.00 -14.52 0.06
C ILE A 13 11.25 -14.25 -1.26
N GLY A 14 11.96 -13.77 -2.29
CA GLY A 14 11.40 -13.58 -3.64
C GLY A 14 10.91 -14.89 -4.25
N CYS A 15 11.69 -15.97 -4.14
CA CYS A 15 11.28 -17.31 -4.55
C CYS A 15 10.12 -17.85 -3.68
N LEU A 16 10.08 -17.58 -2.38
CA LEU A 16 8.96 -17.95 -1.49
C LEU A 16 7.66 -17.20 -1.84
N LEU A 17 7.75 -15.93 -2.20
CA LEU A 17 6.61 -15.12 -2.64
C LEU A 17 6.12 -15.52 -4.03
N ALA A 18 7.02 -15.90 -4.95
CA ALA A 18 6.68 -16.34 -6.30
C ALA A 18 6.19 -17.80 -6.37
N SER A 19 6.66 -18.68 -5.48
CA SER A 19 6.34 -20.12 -5.52
C SER A 19 5.16 -20.54 -4.64
N GLN A 20 4.64 -19.66 -3.79
CA GLN A 20 3.51 -19.99 -2.92
C GLN A 20 2.30 -19.10 -3.20
N ARG A 21 1.19 -19.70 -3.62
CA ARG A 21 -0.14 -19.25 -3.17
C ARG A 21 -0.08 -19.23 -1.63
N PRO A 22 0.07 -18.09 -0.94
CA PRO A 22 0.47 -18.15 0.44
C PRO A 22 -0.74 -18.59 1.25
N ARG A 23 -0.69 -19.79 1.84
CA ARG A 23 -1.50 -20.09 3.02
C ARG A 23 -0.91 -19.30 4.19
N LYS A 24 -1.26 -18.02 4.24
CA LYS A 24 -1.28 -17.13 5.40
C LYS A 24 0.02 -17.08 6.22
N LEU A 25 0.98 -16.26 5.77
CA LEU A 25 2.07 -15.80 6.64
C LEU A 25 1.50 -15.14 7.92
N PRO A 26 2.05 -15.39 9.12
CA PRO A 26 1.66 -14.69 10.34
C PRO A 26 1.79 -13.16 10.21
N PHE A 27 1.07 -12.41 11.05
CA PHE A 27 1.15 -10.95 11.05
C PHE A 27 2.56 -10.52 11.43
N HIS A 28 3.26 -9.83 10.52
CA HIS A 28 4.63 -9.37 10.72
C HIS A 28 4.76 -7.93 10.21
N PRO A 29 5.16 -6.96 11.06
CA PRO A 29 5.36 -5.57 10.63
C PRO A 29 6.44 -5.44 9.55
N GLU A 30 7.38 -6.39 9.49
CA GLU A 30 8.47 -6.45 8.51
C GLU A 30 7.95 -6.53 7.07
N LYS A 31 6.73 -7.06 6.86
CA LYS A 31 6.11 -7.14 5.54
C LYS A 31 5.99 -5.77 4.86
N ARG A 32 5.83 -4.68 5.63
CA ARG A 32 5.83 -3.30 5.09
C ARG A 32 7.14 -3.00 4.37
N TYR A 33 8.26 -3.17 5.07
CA TYR A 33 9.60 -2.88 4.54
C TYR A 33 9.96 -3.83 3.40
N ILE A 34 9.59 -5.12 3.51
CA ILE A 34 9.85 -6.10 2.46
C ILE A 34 9.05 -5.78 1.20
N THR A 35 7.77 -5.41 1.33
CA THR A 35 6.94 -5.03 0.18
C THR A 35 7.49 -3.78 -0.49
N ARG A 36 7.82 -2.75 0.29
CA ARG A 36 8.43 -1.52 -0.24
C ARG A 36 9.75 -1.81 -0.96
N TRP A 37 10.68 -2.51 -0.31
CA TRP A 37 11.97 -2.89 -0.89
C TRP A 37 11.82 -3.70 -2.19
N PHE A 38 10.88 -4.66 -2.22
CA PHE A 38 10.59 -5.43 -3.42
C PHE A 38 10.12 -4.54 -4.57
N LEU A 39 9.18 -3.64 -4.30
CA LEU A 39 8.61 -2.74 -5.29
C LEU A 39 9.63 -1.72 -5.81
N GLU A 40 10.48 -1.17 -4.94
CA GLU A 40 11.60 -0.29 -5.31
C GLU A 40 12.64 -1.01 -6.18
N SER A 41 12.84 -2.31 -5.95
CA SER A 41 13.79 -3.13 -6.68
C SER A 41 13.21 -3.73 -7.97
N ALA A 42 11.89 -3.72 -8.12
CA ALA A 42 11.20 -4.28 -9.26
C ALA A 42 11.21 -3.30 -10.45
N GLY A 43 11.18 -3.85 -11.67
CA GLY A 43 10.80 -3.06 -12.84
C GLY A 43 9.34 -2.61 -12.73
N ARG A 44 8.97 -1.60 -13.52
CA ARG A 44 7.65 -0.96 -13.46
C ARG A 44 6.51 -1.94 -13.71
N GLU A 45 6.64 -2.79 -14.73
CA GLU A 45 5.60 -3.77 -15.08
C GLU A 45 5.49 -4.88 -14.03
N GLU A 46 6.59 -5.28 -13.42
CA GLU A 46 6.62 -6.23 -12.31
C GLU A 46 5.95 -5.65 -11.06
N ALA A 47 6.20 -4.38 -10.75
CA ALA A 47 5.53 -3.68 -9.64
C ALA A 47 4.03 -3.58 -9.88
N LYS A 48 3.59 -3.18 -11.09
CA LYS A 48 2.16 -3.16 -11.47
C LYS A 48 1.52 -4.54 -11.33
N SER A 49 2.15 -5.57 -11.88
CA SER A 49 1.69 -6.96 -11.81
C SER A 49 1.58 -7.50 -10.38
N PHE A 50 2.39 -6.98 -9.44
CA PHE A 50 2.28 -7.30 -8.02
C PHE A 50 1.11 -6.57 -7.33
N ILE A 51 0.85 -5.32 -7.73
CA ILE A 51 -0.14 -4.43 -7.11
C ILE A 51 -1.56 -4.78 -7.58
N GLU A 52 -1.78 -4.91 -8.89
CA GLU A 52 -3.11 -5.07 -9.48
C GLU A 52 -3.94 -6.21 -8.86
N PRO A 53 -3.40 -7.42 -8.62
CA PRO A 53 -4.19 -8.51 -8.05
C PRO A 53 -4.67 -8.23 -6.62
N LYS A 54 -4.05 -7.29 -5.90
CA LYS A 54 -4.40 -6.94 -4.52
C LYS A 54 -5.59 -5.98 -4.47
N LEU A 55 -5.92 -5.33 -5.58
CA LEU A 55 -7.00 -4.34 -5.63
C LEU A 55 -8.36 -5.05 -5.64
N GLY A 56 -9.33 -4.51 -4.88
CA GLY A 56 -10.68 -5.09 -4.78
C GLY A 56 -10.76 -6.40 -3.99
N GLU A 57 -9.68 -6.86 -3.35
CA GLU A 57 -9.71 -8.02 -2.46
C GLU A 57 -10.43 -7.72 -1.13
N ASP A 58 -10.94 -8.77 -0.49
CA ASP A 58 -11.37 -8.70 0.90
C ASP A 58 -10.17 -8.77 1.86
N TYR A 59 -9.72 -7.61 2.36
CA TYR A 59 -8.54 -7.54 3.19
C TYR A 59 -8.73 -8.12 4.60
N ASP A 60 -7.79 -8.95 5.04
CA ASP A 60 -7.60 -9.34 6.44
C ASP A 60 -6.68 -8.34 7.15
N ARG A 61 -6.72 -8.31 8.50
CA ARG A 61 -5.78 -7.48 9.27
C ARG A 61 -4.32 -7.77 8.93
N ARG A 62 -4.01 -8.99 8.49
CA ARG A 62 -2.66 -9.47 8.13
C ARG A 62 -2.11 -8.87 6.85
N ASP A 63 -2.98 -8.31 6.03
CA ASP A 63 -2.60 -7.72 4.75
C ASP A 63 -2.19 -6.25 4.91
N TYR A 64 -2.62 -5.62 6.02
CA TYR A 64 -2.35 -4.20 6.27
C TYR A 64 -0.86 -3.80 6.18
N PRO A 65 0.11 -4.56 6.73
CA PRO A 65 1.53 -4.24 6.52
C PRO A 65 1.95 -4.24 5.04
N VAL A 66 1.42 -5.16 4.22
CA VAL A 66 1.72 -5.25 2.79
C VAL A 66 1.13 -4.03 2.07
N ILE A 67 -0.13 -3.70 2.35
CA ILE A 67 -0.80 -2.53 1.75
C ILE A 67 -0.08 -1.24 2.12
N ARG A 68 0.40 -1.12 3.36
CA ARG A 68 1.17 0.05 3.78
C ARG A 68 2.51 0.16 3.04
N GLY A 69 3.23 -0.95 2.87
CA GLY A 69 4.48 -0.94 2.11
C GLY A 69 4.29 -0.59 0.63
N LEU A 70 3.15 -0.98 0.07
CA LEU A 70 2.73 -0.57 -1.27
C LEU A 70 2.43 0.93 -1.35
N LEU A 71 1.66 1.47 -0.40
CA LEU A 71 1.35 2.90 -0.36
C LEU A 71 2.61 3.76 -0.15
N ASP A 72 3.51 3.36 0.75
CA ASP A 72 4.81 4.03 0.95
C ASP A 72 5.63 4.10 -0.34
N PHE A 73 5.53 3.08 -1.18
CA PHE A 73 6.21 3.03 -2.46
C PHE A 73 5.55 3.95 -3.50
N LEU A 74 4.21 4.05 -3.48
CA LEU A 74 3.50 4.98 -4.36
C LEU A 74 3.78 6.44 -4.02
N GLU A 75 4.11 6.77 -2.76
CA GLU A 75 4.53 8.12 -2.37
C GLU A 75 5.80 8.59 -3.12
N GLU A 76 6.64 7.64 -3.55
CA GLU A 76 7.90 7.91 -4.25
C GLU A 76 7.82 7.61 -5.76
N TRP A 77 6.63 7.22 -6.25
CA TRP A 77 6.41 6.86 -7.65
C TRP A 77 6.29 8.12 -8.51
N ASP A 78 7.18 8.24 -9.50
CA ASP A 78 7.37 9.41 -10.38
C ASP A 78 6.06 10.03 -10.93
N GLU A 79 5.98 11.36 -10.95
CA GLU A 79 4.82 12.17 -11.35
C GLU A 79 4.25 11.82 -12.74
N ARG A 80 5.10 11.28 -13.63
CA ARG A 80 4.75 10.89 -15.01
C ARG A 80 3.78 9.72 -15.10
N ASP A 81 3.55 8.98 -14.02
CA ASP A 81 2.60 7.87 -13.97
C ASP A 81 1.61 8.01 -12.81
N SER A 82 1.27 9.26 -12.51
CA SER A 82 0.27 9.67 -11.51
C SER A 82 -1.11 9.04 -11.72
N GLU A 83 -1.48 8.67 -12.95
CA GLU A 83 -2.74 7.99 -13.24
C GLU A 83 -2.81 6.59 -12.62
N PHE A 84 -1.73 5.81 -12.70
CA PHE A 84 -1.70 4.47 -12.10
C PHE A 84 -1.76 4.57 -10.57
N ALA A 85 -0.93 5.43 -9.97
CA ALA A 85 -0.95 5.64 -8.52
C ALA A 85 -2.33 6.10 -8.03
N ARG A 86 -2.96 7.03 -8.75
CA ARG A 86 -4.32 7.50 -8.46
C ARG A 86 -5.33 6.36 -8.55
N GLY A 87 -5.28 5.54 -9.59
CA GLY A 87 -6.15 4.37 -9.74
C GLY A 87 -6.02 3.35 -8.62
N VAL A 88 -4.79 3.08 -8.16
CA VAL A 88 -4.52 2.20 -7.03
C VAL A 88 -5.12 2.77 -5.73
N ILE A 89 -4.84 4.05 -5.45
CA ILE A 89 -5.35 4.73 -4.26
C ILE A 89 -6.87 4.76 -4.27
N ASP A 90 -7.47 5.07 -5.42
CA ASP A 90 -8.92 5.10 -5.60
C ASP A 90 -9.56 3.73 -5.35
N ALA A 91 -8.95 2.65 -5.84
CA ALA A 91 -9.42 1.30 -5.55
C ALA A 91 -9.31 0.94 -4.05
N LEU A 92 -8.28 1.42 -3.35
CA LEU A 92 -8.07 1.13 -1.93
C LEU A 92 -9.01 1.92 -1.01
N LYS A 93 -9.53 3.06 -1.44
CA LYS A 93 -10.57 3.82 -0.71
C LYS A 93 -11.88 3.05 -0.57
N ASP A 94 -12.15 2.08 -1.44
CA ASP A 94 -13.36 1.24 -1.34
C ASP A 94 -13.16 -0.04 -0.53
N ALA A 95 -11.98 -0.24 0.06
CA ALA A 95 -11.64 -1.44 0.80
C ALA A 95 -12.62 -1.74 1.96
N ASN A 96 -12.85 -3.02 2.21
CA ASN A 96 -13.68 -3.50 3.31
C ASN A 96 -13.14 -3.04 4.70
N ARG A 97 -11.82 -2.92 4.87
CA ARG A 97 -11.16 -2.51 6.12
C ARG A 97 -10.91 -1.01 6.19
N TYR A 98 -11.29 -0.39 7.32
CA TYR A 98 -11.11 1.04 7.50
C TYR A 98 -9.63 1.46 7.57
N GLN A 99 -8.74 0.60 8.07
CA GLN A 99 -7.31 0.93 8.11
C GLN A 99 -6.74 1.10 6.70
N VAL A 100 -7.14 0.24 5.76
CA VAL A 100 -6.73 0.35 4.36
C VAL A 100 -7.27 1.64 3.74
N ARG A 101 -8.57 1.92 3.92
CA ARG A 101 -9.18 3.16 3.43
C ARG A 101 -8.51 4.41 4.00
N LEU A 102 -8.25 4.43 5.31
CA LEU A 102 -7.61 5.56 5.99
C LEU A 102 -6.25 5.88 5.37
N GLU A 103 -5.40 4.88 5.21
CA GLU A 103 -4.07 5.10 4.62
C GLU A 103 -4.17 5.46 3.14
N ALA A 104 -5.14 4.90 2.39
CA ALA A 104 -5.39 5.31 1.01
C ALA A 104 -5.79 6.79 0.91
N TYR A 105 -6.72 7.26 1.74
CA TYR A 105 -7.10 8.67 1.78
C TYR A 105 -5.93 9.59 2.15
N LYS A 106 -5.14 9.22 3.16
CA LYS A 106 -3.92 9.96 3.54
C LYS A 106 -2.92 10.05 2.41
N THR A 107 -2.64 8.91 1.78
CA THR A 107 -1.66 8.82 0.70
C THR A 107 -2.14 9.62 -0.52
N GLY A 108 -3.41 9.49 -0.90
CA GLY A 108 -4.02 10.25 -1.98
C GLY A 108 -3.99 11.75 -1.76
N TYR A 109 -4.36 12.21 -0.56
CA TYR A 109 -4.28 13.62 -0.21
C TYR A 109 -2.83 14.12 -0.23
N SER A 110 -1.90 13.37 0.36
CA SER A 110 -0.48 13.77 0.41
C SER A 110 0.18 13.81 -0.97
N LEU A 111 -0.17 12.90 -1.87
CA LEU A 111 0.44 12.82 -3.20
C LEU A 111 -0.14 13.80 -4.20
N PHE A 112 -1.45 14.03 -4.13
CA PHE A 112 -2.16 14.80 -5.15
C PHE A 112 -2.65 16.15 -4.68
N GLU A 113 -2.56 16.44 -3.37
CA GLU A 113 -3.08 17.65 -2.72
C GLU A 113 -4.56 17.93 -3.08
N ASP A 114 -5.31 16.87 -3.39
CA ASP A 114 -6.68 16.95 -3.89
C ASP A 114 -7.65 16.84 -2.71
N GLU A 115 -8.33 17.95 -2.40
CA GLU A 115 -9.27 18.03 -1.27
C GLU A 115 -10.41 17.01 -1.35
N LYS A 116 -10.70 16.48 -2.55
CA LYS A 116 -11.69 15.42 -2.74
C LYS A 116 -11.41 14.20 -1.85
N TYR A 117 -10.14 13.88 -1.58
CA TYR A 117 -9.78 12.81 -0.65
C TYR A 117 -10.24 13.09 0.78
N LEU A 118 -10.21 14.35 1.23
CA LEU A 118 -10.72 14.74 2.55
C LEU A 118 -12.25 14.78 2.59
N GLU A 119 -12.89 15.21 1.50
CA GLU A 119 -14.35 15.23 1.38
C GLU A 119 -14.93 13.82 1.45
N GLU A 120 -14.40 12.88 0.65
CA GLU A 120 -14.81 11.49 0.67
C GLU A 120 -14.53 10.82 2.03
N ALA A 121 -13.37 11.10 2.64
CA ALA A 121 -13.03 10.57 3.97
C ALA A 121 -13.98 11.08 5.08
N ALA A 122 -14.50 12.30 4.97
CA ALA A 122 -15.46 12.86 5.93
C ALA A 122 -16.82 12.13 5.91
N GLU A 123 -17.14 11.46 4.81
CA GLU A 123 -18.36 10.65 4.65
C GLU A 123 -18.12 9.16 4.91
N ASP A 124 -16.89 8.74 5.23
CA ASP A 124 -16.56 7.32 5.44
C ASP A 124 -17.38 6.71 6.59
N ARG A 125 -17.76 5.44 6.44
CA ARG A 125 -18.49 4.67 7.46
C ARG A 125 -17.77 4.56 8.81
N ALA A 126 -16.44 4.61 8.85
CA ALA A 126 -15.65 4.48 10.07
C ALA A 126 -15.34 5.86 10.68
N GLU A 127 -15.60 6.01 11.98
CA GLU A 127 -15.37 7.25 12.72
C GLU A 127 -13.91 7.72 12.65
N THR A 128 -12.96 6.79 12.81
CA THR A 128 -11.52 7.10 12.73
C THR A 128 -11.11 7.72 11.39
N VAL A 129 -11.77 7.35 10.29
CA VAL A 129 -11.49 7.93 8.96
C VAL A 129 -12.05 9.35 8.88
N ARG A 130 -13.28 9.55 9.34
CA ARG A 130 -13.92 10.87 9.39
C ARG A 130 -13.17 11.83 10.29
N ASP A 131 -12.66 11.37 11.43
CA ASP A 131 -11.96 12.22 12.39
C ASP A 131 -10.63 12.71 11.84
N TRP A 132 -9.88 11.85 11.14
CA TRP A 132 -8.68 12.28 10.42
C TRP A 132 -8.99 13.41 9.42
N ALA A 133 -10.08 13.29 8.64
CA ALA A 133 -10.46 14.32 7.68
C ALA A 133 -10.79 15.68 8.36
N LYS A 134 -11.38 15.66 9.56
CA LYS A 134 -11.64 16.87 10.35
C LYS A 134 -10.36 17.46 10.92
N GLU A 135 -9.46 16.63 11.43
CA GLU A 135 -8.17 17.05 11.99
C GLU A 135 -7.33 17.79 10.94
N VAL A 136 -7.30 17.31 9.70
CA VAL A 136 -6.57 17.98 8.61
C VAL A 136 -7.20 19.32 8.20
N LYS A 137 -8.52 19.47 8.32
CA LYS A 137 -9.26 20.70 7.98
C LYS A 137 -9.29 21.76 9.10
N SER A 138 -8.88 21.42 10.32
CA SER A 138 -8.96 22.29 11.51
C SER A 138 -7.69 23.13 11.67
#